data_AF-A0A257V5G6-F1
#
_entry.id   AF-A0A257V5G6-F1
#
_cell.length_a   1.000
_cell.length_b   1.000
_cell.length_c   1.000
_cell.angle_alpha   90.00
_cell.angle_beta   90.00
_cell.angle_gamma   90.00
#
_symmetry.space_group_name_H-M   'P 1'
#
loop_
_entity.id
_entity.type
_entity.pdbx_description
1 polymer ?
#
loop_
_entity_poly.entity_id
_entity_poly.type
_entity_poly.pdbx_seq_one_letter_code
_entity_poly.pdbx_strand_id
1 'polypeptide(L)'
;MSNAAVRHFQRLQLVCSGILASVAVYGLIVAVLPWSAQPVLPQGEPLLWGFAFLAAVNLVTIMPVYRVMLAGPRRVFAVSQQSERLLAAHFVAHLTAFARLEAVALLGLVLFALTGRRDWFAIFTAVAALGMLVLWPRRAKIAALLEAAGQLPEVTTAPQ
;
A
#
# COMPACT_ATOMS: atom_id res chain seq x y z
N MET A 1 -15.92 -11.52 -16.47
CA MET A 1 -14.85 -11.69 -15.45
C MET A 1 -14.96 -13.08 -14.86
N SER A 2 -13.85 -13.82 -14.71
CA SER A 2 -13.87 -15.15 -14.09
C SER A 2 -14.24 -15.08 -12.59
N ASN A 3 -14.89 -16.12 -12.06
CA ASN A 3 -15.24 -16.22 -10.63
C ASN A 3 -14.01 -16.10 -9.69
N ALA A 4 -12.81 -16.37 -10.19
CA ALA A 4 -11.56 -16.20 -9.45
C ALA A 4 -11.18 -14.71 -9.27
N ALA A 5 -11.34 -13.89 -10.31
CA ALA A 5 -11.02 -12.46 -10.25
C ALA A 5 -11.96 -11.70 -9.30
N VAL A 6 -13.24 -12.09 -9.25
CA VAL A 6 -14.24 -11.49 -8.33
C VAL A 6 -13.91 -11.81 -6.88
N ARG A 7 -13.62 -13.10 -6.57
CA ARG A 7 -13.22 -13.52 -5.21
C ARG A 7 -11.93 -12.86 -4.76
N HIS A 8 -10.97 -12.73 -5.66
CA HIS A 8 -9.71 -12.03 -5.39
C HIS A 8 -9.95 -10.53 -5.08
N PHE A 9 -10.76 -9.84 -5.90
CA PHE A 9 -11.14 -8.44 -5.64
C PHE A 9 -11.82 -8.27 -4.28
N GLN A 10 -12.78 -9.12 -3.94
CA GLN A 10 -13.48 -9.06 -2.65
C GLN A 10 -12.52 -9.26 -1.47
N ARG A 11 -11.63 -10.26 -1.54
CA ARG A 11 -10.61 -10.48 -0.50
C ARG A 11 -9.71 -9.27 -0.34
N LEU A 12 -9.22 -8.72 -1.46
CA LEU A 12 -8.34 -7.55 -1.44
C LEU A 12 -9.06 -6.33 -0.84
N GLN A 13 -10.30 -6.09 -1.25
CA GLN A 13 -11.11 -5.00 -0.73
C GLN A 13 -11.37 -5.14 0.77
N LEU A 14 -11.69 -6.35 1.25
CA LEU A 14 -11.92 -6.61 2.67
C LEU A 14 -10.67 -6.30 3.49
N VAL A 15 -9.50 -6.82 3.07
CA VAL A 15 -8.23 -6.59 3.77
C VAL A 15 -7.82 -5.12 3.74
N CYS A 16 -7.88 -4.47 2.57
CA CYS A 16 -7.59 -3.04 2.44
C CYS A 16 -8.53 -2.17 3.28
N SER A 17 -9.80 -2.53 3.40
CA SER A 17 -10.76 -1.82 4.25
C SER A 17 -10.44 -1.99 5.74
N GLY A 18 -10.00 -3.17 6.16
CA GLY A 18 -9.56 -3.41 7.53
C GLY A 18 -8.32 -2.60 7.91
N ILE A 19 -7.32 -2.54 7.02
CA ILE A 19 -6.12 -1.72 7.20
C ILE A 19 -6.48 -0.23 7.20
N LEU A 20 -7.38 0.23 6.33
CA LEU A 20 -7.83 1.62 6.38
C LEU A 20 -8.59 1.93 7.67
N ALA A 21 -9.37 0.98 8.19
CA ALA A 21 -10.08 1.13 9.45
C ALA A 21 -9.12 1.24 10.66
N SER A 22 -7.96 0.56 10.63
CA SER A 22 -6.95 0.70 11.70
C SER A 22 -6.45 2.15 11.82
N VAL A 23 -6.34 2.87 10.71
CA VAL A 23 -5.99 4.30 10.68
C VAL A 23 -7.01 5.15 11.43
N ALA A 24 -8.31 4.86 11.29
CA ALA A 24 -9.37 5.54 12.04
C ALA A 24 -9.29 5.23 13.55
N VAL A 25 -8.95 3.99 13.91
CA VAL A 25 -8.70 3.59 15.30
C VAL A 25 -7.53 4.38 15.90
N TYR A 26 -6.43 4.57 15.16
CA TYR A 26 -5.32 5.42 15.62
C TYR A 26 -5.76 6.87 15.86
N GLY A 27 -6.61 7.41 14.98
CA GLY A 27 -7.21 8.74 15.17
C GLY A 27 -8.05 8.83 16.44
N LEU A 28 -8.85 7.80 16.73
CA LEU A 28 -9.65 7.73 17.95
C LEU A 28 -8.77 7.65 19.21
N ILE A 29 -7.69 6.86 19.16
CA ILE A 29 -6.70 6.77 20.26
C ILE A 29 -6.14 8.16 20.58
N VAL A 30 -5.68 8.90 19.57
CA VAL A 30 -5.13 10.26 19.73
C VAL A 30 -6.17 11.27 20.25
N ALA A 31 -7.44 11.09 19.88
CA ALA A 31 -8.53 11.96 20.33
C ALA A 31 -8.87 11.75 21.81
N VAL A 32 -8.77 10.52 22.31
CA VAL A 32 -9.15 10.15 23.69
C VAL A 32 -7.99 10.30 24.67
N LEU A 33 -6.73 10.14 24.22
CA LEU A 33 -5.57 10.22 25.11
C LEU A 33 -5.36 11.65 25.65
N PRO A 34 -5.30 11.81 26.98
CA PRO A 34 -4.98 13.09 27.60
C PRO A 34 -3.55 13.50 27.28
N TRP A 35 -3.34 14.80 27.05
CA TRP A 35 -2.07 15.38 26.65
C TRP A 35 -0.98 15.12 27.70
N SER A 36 0.11 14.45 27.33
CA SER A 36 1.27 14.27 28.20
C SER A 36 2.01 15.60 28.37
N ALA A 37 2.13 16.10 29.60
CA ALA A 37 2.69 17.43 29.90
C ALA A 37 4.20 17.57 29.64
N GLN A 38 4.93 16.47 29.41
CA GLN A 38 6.37 16.52 29.14
C GLN A 38 6.74 15.64 27.93
N PRO A 39 7.36 16.22 26.88
CA PRO A 39 7.84 15.46 25.73
C PRO A 39 9.02 14.58 26.16
N VAL A 40 8.98 13.30 25.81
CA VAL A 40 10.04 12.32 26.12
C VAL A 40 11.25 12.49 25.20
N LEU A 41 11.03 13.03 24.00
CA LEU A 41 12.07 13.27 23.00
C LEU A 41 12.42 14.77 22.91
N PRO A 42 13.71 15.15 22.83
CA PRO A 42 14.08 16.51 22.47
C PRO A 42 13.47 16.83 21.10
N GLN A 43 12.67 17.90 21.03
CA GLN A 43 11.95 18.35 19.84
C GLN A 43 12.90 19.00 18.82
N GLY A 44 14.10 18.45 18.62
CA GLY A 44 15.03 18.93 17.62
C GLY A 44 14.42 18.78 16.23
N GLU A 45 14.26 19.91 15.53
CA GLU A 45 13.87 19.96 14.12
C GLU A 45 14.57 18.90 13.22
N PRO A 46 15.88 18.58 13.36
CA PRO A 46 16.52 17.61 12.47
C PRO A 46 15.96 16.19 12.58
N LEU A 47 15.50 15.77 13.76
CA LEU A 47 14.97 14.41 13.94
C LEU A 47 13.61 14.25 13.25
N LEU A 48 12.76 15.27 13.37
CA LEU A 48 11.45 15.33 12.71
C LEU A 48 11.59 15.36 11.18
N TRP A 49 12.54 16.14 10.67
CA TRP A 49 12.88 16.13 9.24
C TRP A 49 13.40 14.77 8.77
N GLY A 50 14.17 14.06 9.60
CA GLY A 50 14.59 12.69 9.32
C GLY A 50 13.41 11.73 9.13
N PHE A 51 12.42 11.77 10.02
CA PHE A 51 11.21 10.94 9.89
C PHE A 51 10.33 11.33 8.71
N ALA A 52 10.17 12.64 8.45
CA ALA A 52 9.44 13.13 7.28
C ALA A 52 10.11 12.69 5.98
N PHE A 53 11.44 12.77 5.91
CA PHE A 53 12.23 12.28 4.78
C PHE A 53 12.04 10.76 4.59
N LEU A 54 12.11 9.97 5.67
CA LEU A 54 11.90 8.52 5.61
C LEU A 54 10.50 8.18 5.06
N ALA A 55 9.45 8.89 5.52
CA ALA A 55 8.09 8.70 5.01
C ALA A 55 7.95 9.11 3.54
N ALA A 56 8.60 10.22 3.12
CA ALA A 56 8.60 10.66 1.74
C ALA A 56 9.30 9.64 0.82
N VAL A 57 10.48 9.15 1.20
CA VAL A 57 11.20 8.09 0.49
C VAL A 57 10.35 6.82 0.42
N ASN A 58 9.71 6.45 1.53
CA ASN A 58 8.80 5.31 1.55
C ASN A 58 7.67 5.48 0.52
N LEU A 59 7.02 6.65 0.48
CA LEU A 59 5.92 6.95 -0.45
C LEU A 59 6.38 6.89 -1.92
N VAL A 60 7.50 7.54 -2.25
CA VAL A 60 8.04 7.58 -3.63
C VAL A 60 8.46 6.19 -4.10
N THR A 61 8.92 5.33 -3.21
CA THR A 61 9.40 3.98 -3.54
C THR A 61 8.30 2.90 -3.56
N ILE A 62 7.06 3.21 -3.14
CA ILE A 62 5.96 2.22 -3.17
C ILE A 62 5.70 1.73 -4.59
N MET A 63 5.54 2.64 -5.56
CA MET A 63 5.16 2.26 -6.93
C MET A 63 6.30 1.52 -7.68
N PRO A 64 7.58 1.93 -7.59
CA PRO A 64 8.70 1.14 -8.11
C PRO A 64 8.76 -0.27 -7.53
N VAL A 65 8.69 -0.42 -6.20
CA VAL A 65 8.75 -1.73 -5.55
C VAL A 65 7.58 -2.60 -5.97
N TYR A 66 6.37 -2.03 -6.02
CA TYR A 66 5.19 -2.71 -6.52
C TYR A 66 5.36 -3.24 -7.96
N ARG A 67 5.95 -2.43 -8.85
CA ARG A 67 6.23 -2.84 -10.24
C ARG A 67 7.26 -3.98 -10.31
N VAL A 68 8.32 -3.91 -9.50
CA VAL A 68 9.35 -4.95 -9.43
C VAL A 68 8.77 -6.27 -8.93
N MET A 69 7.93 -6.24 -7.89
CA MET A 69 7.26 -7.43 -7.36
C MET A 69 6.35 -8.12 -8.40
N LEU A 70 5.79 -7.35 -9.34
CA LEU A 70 4.96 -7.89 -10.42
C LEU A 70 5.74 -8.27 -11.68
N ALA A 71 6.99 -7.83 -11.85
CA ALA A 71 7.75 -8.04 -13.07
C ALA A 71 8.03 -9.54 -13.33
N GLY A 72 8.49 -10.28 -12.31
CA GLY A 72 8.73 -11.72 -12.41
C GLY A 72 7.45 -12.53 -12.68
N PRO A 73 6.39 -12.37 -11.86
CA PRO A 73 5.12 -13.07 -12.05
C PRO A 73 4.45 -12.79 -13.41
N ARG A 74 4.59 -11.56 -13.95
CA ARG A 74 4.13 -11.24 -15.31
C ARG A 74 4.88 -12.03 -16.38
N ARG A 75 6.19 -12.20 -16.26
CA ARG A 75 6.98 -13.02 -17.18
C ARG A 75 6.57 -14.49 -17.12
N VAL A 76 6.31 -15.02 -15.92
CA VAL A 76 5.84 -16.41 -15.75
C VAL A 76 4.44 -16.60 -16.30
N PHE A 77 3.53 -15.63 -16.11
CA PHE A 77 2.20 -15.68 -16.68
C PHE A 77 2.23 -15.64 -18.21
N ALA A 78 3.07 -14.79 -18.81
CA ALA A 78 3.24 -14.72 -20.26
C ALA A 78 3.53 -16.10 -20.90
N VAL A 79 4.28 -16.95 -20.20
CA VAL A 79 4.67 -18.30 -20.68
C VAL A 79 3.65 -19.37 -20.27
N SER A 80 3.16 -19.34 -19.02
CA SER A 80 2.34 -20.42 -18.45
C SER A 80 0.83 -20.20 -18.53
N GLN A 81 0.38 -18.97 -18.81
CA GLN A 81 -1.03 -18.54 -18.78
C GLN A 81 -1.76 -18.85 -17.45
N GLN A 82 -1.01 -19.11 -16.36
CA GLN A 82 -1.56 -19.45 -15.04
C GLN A 82 -2.01 -18.19 -14.29
N SER A 83 -3.28 -17.81 -14.47
CA SER A 83 -3.86 -16.59 -13.88
C SER A 83 -3.81 -16.53 -12.35
N GLU A 84 -3.85 -17.68 -11.68
CA GLU A 84 -3.81 -17.76 -10.22
C GLU A 84 -2.50 -17.24 -9.63
N ARG A 85 -1.35 -17.54 -10.26
CA ARG A 85 -0.03 -17.09 -9.78
C ARG A 85 0.14 -15.58 -9.93
N LEU A 86 -0.39 -15.01 -11.01
CA LEU A 86 -0.38 -13.57 -11.24
C LEU A 86 -1.27 -12.84 -10.24
N LEU A 87 -2.47 -13.38 -9.95
CA LEU A 87 -3.37 -12.83 -8.93
C LEU A 87 -2.77 -12.94 -7.53
N ALA A 88 -2.12 -14.05 -7.17
CA ALA A 88 -1.44 -14.20 -5.89
C ALA A 88 -0.30 -13.17 -5.72
N ALA A 89 0.53 -12.98 -6.75
CA ALA A 89 1.57 -11.95 -6.73
C ALA A 89 1.00 -10.54 -6.62
N HIS A 90 -0.11 -10.26 -7.31
CA HIS A 90 -0.83 -8.99 -7.18
C HIS A 90 -1.36 -8.75 -5.77
N PHE A 91 -1.90 -9.81 -5.13
CA PHE A 91 -2.32 -9.75 -3.72
C PHE A 91 -1.17 -9.31 -2.82
N VAL A 92 -0.04 -10.01 -2.92
CA VAL A 92 1.13 -9.76 -2.07
C VAL A 92 1.69 -8.36 -2.32
N ALA A 93 1.81 -7.93 -3.57
CA ALA A 93 2.30 -6.60 -3.91
C ALA A 93 1.40 -5.49 -3.34
N HIS A 94 0.06 -5.65 -3.40
CA HIS A 94 -0.86 -4.69 -2.78
C HIS A 94 -0.75 -4.71 -1.25
N LEU A 95 -0.70 -5.90 -0.65
CA LEU A 95 -0.62 -6.05 0.81
C LEU A 95 0.66 -5.41 1.34
N THR A 96 1.80 -5.63 0.69
CA THR A 96 3.07 -4.99 1.04
C THR A 96 2.99 -3.47 0.91
N ALA A 97 2.34 -2.94 -0.13
CA ALA A 97 2.17 -1.50 -0.28
C ALA A 97 1.29 -0.89 0.82
N PHE A 98 0.18 -1.57 1.19
CA PHE A 98 -0.68 -1.16 2.30
C PHE A 98 0.03 -1.25 3.65
N ALA A 99 0.76 -2.33 3.92
CA ALA A 99 1.55 -2.48 5.14
C ALA A 99 2.61 -1.39 5.29
N ARG A 100 3.25 -0.98 4.18
CA ARG A 100 4.20 0.15 4.19
C ARG A 100 3.54 1.49 4.51
N LEU A 101 2.29 1.70 4.09
CA LEU A 101 1.52 2.90 4.43
C LEU A 101 1.02 2.85 5.88
N GLU A 102 0.61 1.68 6.35
CA GLU A 102 0.26 1.46 7.75
C GLU A 102 1.44 1.73 8.68
N ALA A 103 2.65 1.31 8.30
CA ALA A 103 3.87 1.64 9.04
C ALA A 103 4.11 3.17 9.16
N VAL A 104 3.73 3.96 8.14
CA VAL A 104 3.79 5.43 8.20
C VAL A 104 2.76 5.98 9.18
N ALA A 105 1.54 5.44 9.19
CA ALA A 105 0.52 5.84 10.16
C ALA A 105 0.95 5.48 11.60
N LEU A 106 1.49 4.28 11.81
CA LEU A 106 2.06 3.84 13.09
C LEU A 106 3.23 4.74 13.53
N LEU A 107 4.12 5.13 12.61
CA LEU A 107 5.17 6.09 12.90
C LEU A 107 4.58 7.42 13.40
N GLY A 108 3.53 7.92 12.76
CA GLY A 108 2.79 9.10 13.23
C GLY A 108 2.24 8.93 14.65
N LEU A 109 1.66 7.78 14.96
CA LEU A 109 1.14 7.46 16.30
C LEU A 109 2.25 7.39 17.36
N VAL A 110 3.38 6.75 17.03
CA VAL A 110 4.55 6.67 17.91
C VAL A 110 5.13 8.07 18.15
N LEU A 111 5.24 8.90 17.11
CA LEU A 111 5.70 10.28 17.25
C LEU A 111 4.75 11.11 18.12
N PHE A 112 3.44 10.91 18.02
CA PHE A 112 2.49 11.52 18.94
C PHE A 112 2.73 11.08 20.39
N ALA A 113 2.89 9.77 20.64
CA ALA A 113 3.13 9.26 21.98
C ALA A 113 4.43 9.82 22.60
N LEU A 114 5.47 10.06 21.78
CA LEU A 114 6.77 10.56 22.26
C LEU A 114 6.82 12.09 22.41
N THR A 115 6.09 12.83 21.58
CA THR A 115 6.20 14.31 21.50
C THR A 115 4.96 15.06 21.99
N GLY A 116 3.82 14.39 22.10
CA GLY A 116 2.50 14.98 22.36
C GLY A 116 1.92 15.78 21.19
N ARG A 117 2.62 15.89 20.05
CA ARG A 117 2.22 16.78 18.95
C ARG A 117 1.21 16.15 18.00
N ARG A 118 0.00 16.69 17.98
CA ARG A 118 -1.10 16.25 17.09
C ARG A 118 -0.86 16.59 15.61
N ASP A 119 -0.16 17.69 15.32
CA ASP A 119 0.10 18.11 13.93
C ASP A 119 0.86 17.04 13.15
N TRP A 120 1.91 16.49 13.76
CA TRP A 120 2.73 15.45 13.14
C TRP A 120 1.94 14.17 12.91
N PHE A 121 1.18 13.73 13.92
CA PHE A 121 0.27 12.62 13.74
C PHE A 121 -0.70 12.86 12.58
N ALA A 122 -1.32 14.04 12.51
CA ALA A 122 -2.25 14.36 11.44
C ALA A 122 -1.56 14.31 10.06
N ILE A 123 -0.34 14.84 9.93
CA ILE A 123 0.42 14.81 8.68
C ILE A 123 0.74 13.37 8.24
N PHE A 124 1.38 12.57 9.09
CA PHE A 124 1.76 11.20 8.73
C PHE A 124 0.54 10.31 8.45
N THR A 125 -0.52 10.46 9.25
CA THR A 125 -1.77 9.72 9.11
C THR A 125 -2.52 10.12 7.84
N ALA A 126 -2.58 11.41 7.53
CA ALA A 126 -3.21 11.90 6.29
C ALA A 126 -2.45 11.43 5.05
N VAL A 127 -1.11 11.46 5.07
CA VAL A 127 -0.29 10.94 3.96
C VAL A 127 -0.50 9.43 3.78
N ALA A 128 -0.54 8.67 4.87
CA ALA A 128 -0.82 7.23 4.82
C ALA A 128 -2.22 6.94 4.24
N ALA A 129 -3.25 7.61 4.76
CA ALA A 129 -4.63 7.46 4.29
C ALA A 129 -4.77 7.84 2.81
N LEU A 130 -4.17 8.95 2.39
CA LEU A 130 -4.19 9.39 0.99
C LEU A 130 -3.47 8.37 0.10
N GLY A 131 -2.33 7.83 0.52
CA GLY A 131 -1.64 6.74 -0.17
C GLY A 131 -2.52 5.49 -0.33
N MET A 132 -3.24 5.10 0.73
CA MET A 132 -4.14 3.95 0.71
C MET A 132 -5.32 4.18 -0.25
N LEU A 133 -5.86 5.40 -0.30
CA LEU A 133 -6.94 5.78 -1.24
C LEU A 133 -6.46 5.80 -2.70
N VAL A 134 -5.24 6.28 -2.96
CA VAL A 134 -4.65 6.26 -4.31
C VAL A 134 -4.41 4.82 -4.78
N LEU A 135 -3.98 3.94 -3.88
CA LEU A 135 -3.76 2.52 -4.14
C LEU A 135 -5.03 1.67 -3.99
N TRP A 136 -6.19 2.29 -3.79
CA TRP A 136 -7.42 1.55 -3.54
C TRP A 136 -7.70 0.52 -4.64
N PRO A 137 -8.08 -0.73 -4.28
CA PRO A 137 -8.35 -1.77 -5.25
C PRO A 137 -9.51 -1.35 -6.15
N ARG A 138 -9.27 -1.35 -7.46
CA ARG A 138 -10.28 -1.04 -8.49
C ARG A 138 -10.47 -2.25 -9.39
N ARG A 139 -11.73 -2.59 -9.70
CA ARG A 139 -12.08 -3.69 -10.61
C ARG A 139 -11.41 -3.55 -11.97
N ALA A 140 -11.33 -2.31 -12.49
CA ALA A 140 -10.67 -2.00 -13.76
C ALA A 140 -9.17 -2.34 -13.78
N LYS A 141 -8.44 -2.18 -12.66
CA LYS A 141 -7.01 -2.54 -12.58
C LYS A 141 -6.80 -4.06 -12.65
N ILE A 142 -7.70 -4.83 -12.04
CA ILE A 142 -7.65 -6.30 -12.06
C ILE A 142 -8.03 -6.84 -13.44
N ALA A 143 -9.05 -6.26 -14.07
CA ALA A 143 -9.42 -6.58 -15.45
C ALA A 143 -8.26 -6.28 -16.42
N ALA A 144 -7.66 -5.09 -16.34
CA ALA A 144 -6.50 -4.71 -17.15
C ALA A 144 -5.27 -5.59 -16.90
N LEU A 145 -5.07 -6.09 -15.67
CA LEU A 145 -4.01 -7.04 -15.33
C LEU A 145 -4.18 -8.40 -16.03
N LEU A 146 -5.42 -8.81 -16.28
CA LEU A 146 -5.74 -10.06 -16.98
C LEU A 146 -5.78 -9.86 -18.50
N GLU A 147 -6.31 -8.74 -18.99
CA GLU A 147 -6.36 -8.39 -20.42
C GLU A 147 -4.98 -8.12 -21.01
N ALA A 148 -4.16 -7.28 -20.37
CA ALA A 148 -2.81 -6.96 -20.85
C ALA A 148 -1.88 -8.20 -20.86
N ALA A 149 -2.28 -9.26 -20.17
CA ALA A 149 -1.54 -10.50 -20.08
C ALA A 149 -2.02 -11.53 -21.11
N GLY A 150 -3.27 -11.42 -21.60
CA GLY A 150 -3.82 -12.20 -22.71
C GLY A 150 -3.52 -11.65 -24.11
N GLN A 151 -2.95 -10.45 -24.22
CA GLN A 151 -2.68 -9.76 -25.51
C GLN A 151 -1.22 -9.89 -26.02
N LEU A 152 -0.44 -10.88 -25.58
CA LEU A 152 0.85 -11.15 -26.23
C LEU A 152 0.61 -11.67 -27.67
N PRO A 153 1.35 -11.16 -28.66
CA PRO A 153 1.02 -11.33 -30.07
C PRO A 153 1.03 -12.80 -30.46
N GLU A 154 0.00 -13.17 -31.22
CA GLU A 154 -0.08 -14.38 -32.01
C GLU A 154 1.30 -14.65 -32.62
N VAL A 155 1.92 -15.77 -32.24
CA VAL A 155 3.18 -16.22 -32.84
C VAL A 155 2.90 -16.34 -34.33
N THR A 156 3.33 -15.34 -35.11
CA THR A 156 3.32 -15.41 -36.57
C THR A 156 4.27 -16.55 -36.93
N THR A 157 3.73 -17.74 -37.11
CA THR A 157 4.42 -18.85 -37.73
C THR A 157 4.81 -18.38 -39.12
N ALA A 158 6.09 -18.08 -39.32
CA ALA A 158 6.63 -17.83 -40.64
C ALA A 158 6.38 -19.08 -41.51
N PRO A 159 5.82 -18.95 -42.72
CA PRO A 159 5.67 -20.09 -43.62
C PRO A 159 7.06 -20.57 -44.07
N GLN A 160 7.17 -21.89 -44.21
CA GLN A 160 8.36 -22.64 -44.62
C GLN A 160 8.80 -22.31 -46.04
#